data_AF-A0A6I4ZK64-F1
#
_entry.id   AF-A0A6I4ZK64-F1
#
_cell.length_a   1.000
_cell.length_b   1.000
_cell.length_c   1.000
_cell.angle_alpha   90.00
_cell.angle_beta   90.00
_cell.angle_gamma   90.00
#
_symmetry.space_group_name_H-M   'P 1'
#
loop_
_entity.id
_entity.type
_entity.pdbx_description
1 polymer ?
#
loop_
_entity_poly.entity_id
_entity_poly.type
_entity_poly.pdbx_seq_one_letter_code
_entity_poly.pdbx_strand_id
1 'polypeptide(L)'
;MVGWVIRRLDPRASLARRRLTSFVRPVQEFVQTESASAVLLILAAAAALIWANSPWQHHYEDLLEPRVGVDLAFWAVEGSLHFWVNELGMVIFFFLIGLEVKREITIGELSDPRVMAAPVIGAVGGMLLPLGIFLLVTQGAGAEAREGWAIPMATDVAFALGIATLFATRVPLGLRAMLLTFVIVDDIGTVVVVALFYSGDVQVDQLLLTVGLVALMLVAYRLGVRSMFVFAGIGVVAWAAIHDSGVHPTTLGAVLGFLTPWR
;
A
#
# COMPACT_ATOMS: atom_id res chain seq x y z
N MET A 1 -4.32 62.27 14.17
CA MET A 1 -5.62 62.63 13.57
C MET A 1 -5.95 61.55 12.54
N VAL A 2 -6.93 60.68 12.84
CA VAL A 2 -7.76 59.85 11.92
C VAL A 2 -7.04 58.94 10.91
N GLY A 3 -7.32 57.65 10.75
CA GLY A 3 -8.42 56.83 11.25
C GLY A 3 -8.25 55.40 10.74
N TRP A 4 -8.56 54.48 11.64
CA TRP A 4 -8.84 53.08 11.40
C TRP A 4 -10.00 52.91 10.41
N VAL A 5 -9.80 52.15 9.32
CA VAL A 5 -10.89 51.39 8.67
C VAL A 5 -10.36 50.03 8.23
N ILE A 6 -10.40 49.08 9.15
CA ILE A 6 -10.42 47.66 8.82
C ILE A 6 -11.72 47.38 8.08
N ARG A 7 -11.60 46.89 6.84
CA ARG A 7 -12.72 46.32 6.09
C ARG A 7 -13.40 45.25 6.94
N ARG A 8 -14.69 45.47 7.21
CA ARG A 8 -15.59 44.51 7.85
C ARG A 8 -15.55 43.18 7.09
N LEU A 9 -14.95 42.16 7.69
CA LEU A 9 -15.23 40.78 7.34
C LEU A 9 -16.62 40.43 7.89
N ASP A 10 -17.48 39.93 7.03
CA ASP A 10 -18.84 39.51 7.35
C ASP A 10 -18.83 38.44 8.47
N PRO A 11 -19.46 38.69 9.64
CA PRO A 11 -19.49 37.75 10.75
C PRO A 11 -20.15 36.40 10.42
N ARG A 12 -21.01 36.34 9.40
CA ARG A 12 -21.77 35.14 9.03
C ARG A 12 -20.92 34.09 8.30
N ALA A 13 -19.87 34.51 7.60
CA ALA A 13 -18.92 33.60 6.95
C ALA A 13 -18.00 32.86 7.95
N SER A 14 -17.87 33.38 9.19
CA SER A 14 -16.98 32.81 10.21
C SER A 14 -17.59 31.63 10.97
N LEU A 15 -18.92 31.59 11.12
CA LEU A 15 -19.61 30.57 11.92
C LEU A 15 -19.80 29.25 11.17
N ALA A 16 -20.04 29.31 9.86
CA ALA A 16 -20.10 28.12 9.00
C ALA A 16 -18.72 27.43 8.88
N ARG A 17 -17.64 28.21 8.73
CA ARG A 17 -16.26 27.69 8.74
C ARG A 17 -15.87 27.07 10.10
N ARG A 18 -16.25 27.69 11.23
CA ARG A 18 -15.97 27.14 12.57
C ARG A 18 -16.69 25.82 12.85
N ARG A 19 -17.95 25.68 12.39
CA ARG A 19 -18.71 24.42 12.55
C ARG A 19 -18.18 23.30 11.66
N LEU A 20 -17.79 23.59 10.42
CA LEU A 20 -17.20 22.58 9.54
C LEU A 20 -15.83 22.10 10.07
N THR A 21 -14.98 22.99 10.59
CA THR A 21 -13.71 22.59 11.21
C THR A 21 -13.86 21.83 12.54
N SER A 22 -14.98 22.00 13.26
CA SER A 22 -15.20 21.32 14.55
C SER A 22 -15.71 19.88 14.40
N PHE A 23 -16.30 19.52 13.25
CA PHE A 23 -16.65 18.13 12.94
C PHE A 23 -15.51 17.39 12.24
N VAL A 24 -14.70 18.09 11.43
CA VAL A 24 -13.59 17.48 10.70
C VAL A 24 -12.41 17.14 11.62
N ARG A 25 -12.08 17.98 12.62
CA ARG A 25 -10.98 17.70 13.55
C ARG A 25 -11.14 16.39 14.33
N PRO A 26 -12.29 16.11 14.98
CA PRO A 26 -12.48 14.85 15.69
C PRO A 26 -12.46 13.62 14.78
N VAL A 27 -13.00 13.72 13.56
CA VAL A 27 -12.94 12.63 12.56
C VAL A 27 -11.50 12.42 12.10
N GLN A 28 -10.74 13.50 11.89
CA GLN A 28 -9.33 13.44 11.49
C GLN A 28 -8.44 12.89 12.63
N GLU A 29 -8.68 13.28 13.88
CA GLU A 29 -8.01 12.75 15.07
C GLU A 29 -8.42 11.29 15.36
N PHE A 30 -9.68 10.93 15.08
CA PHE A 30 -10.15 9.55 15.14
C PHE A 30 -9.43 8.70 14.11
N VAL A 31 -9.43 9.08 12.83
CA VAL A 31 -8.71 8.39 11.74
C VAL A 31 -7.21 8.25 12.02
N GLN A 32 -6.62 9.20 12.76
CA GLN A 32 -5.21 9.14 13.17
C GLN A 32 -4.91 8.06 14.23
N THR A 33 -5.92 7.40 14.80
CA THR A 33 -5.70 6.24 15.67
C THR A 33 -5.71 4.92 14.87
N GLU A 34 -4.80 4.02 15.24
CA GLU A 34 -4.61 2.70 14.60
C GLU A 34 -5.93 1.89 14.57
N SER A 35 -6.69 1.94 15.67
CA SER A 35 -7.98 1.25 15.80
C SER A 35 -9.08 1.84 14.91
N ALA A 36 -9.09 3.15 14.65
CA ALA A 36 -10.10 3.75 13.79
C ALA A 36 -9.89 3.38 12.31
N SER A 37 -8.64 3.32 11.87
CA SER A 37 -8.28 2.89 10.51
C SER A 37 -8.74 1.44 10.27
N ALA A 38 -8.57 0.56 11.25
CA ALA A 38 -9.05 -0.81 11.20
C ALA A 38 -10.58 -0.92 11.14
N VAL A 39 -11.29 -0.16 11.99
CA VAL A 39 -12.77 -0.13 11.94
C VAL A 39 -13.27 0.39 10.60
N LEU A 40 -12.63 1.43 10.05
CA LEU A 40 -12.94 1.95 8.72
C LEU A 40 -12.74 0.89 7.62
N LEU A 41 -11.65 0.12 7.68
CA LEU A 41 -11.39 -0.98 6.75
C LEU A 41 -12.50 -2.04 6.81
N ILE A 42 -12.89 -2.46 8.02
CA ILE A 42 -13.97 -3.43 8.23
C ILE A 42 -15.30 -2.91 7.67
N LEU A 43 -15.62 -1.64 7.95
CA LEU A 43 -16.84 -1.02 7.44
C LEU A 43 -16.83 -0.88 5.92
N ALA A 44 -15.69 -0.54 5.33
CA ALA A 44 -15.52 -0.45 3.88
C ALA A 44 -15.69 -1.83 3.22
N ALA A 45 -15.07 -2.87 3.77
CA ALA A 45 -15.21 -4.25 3.29
C ALA A 45 -16.66 -4.75 3.42
N ALA A 46 -17.31 -4.49 4.56
CA ALA A 46 -18.71 -4.84 4.77
C ALA A 46 -19.63 -4.08 3.80
N ALA A 47 -19.40 -2.78 3.59
CA ALA A 47 -20.16 -1.99 2.63
C ALA A 47 -19.98 -2.50 1.19
N ALA A 48 -18.75 -2.85 0.79
CA ALA A 48 -18.46 -3.44 -0.52
C ALA A 48 -19.17 -4.79 -0.69
N LEU A 49 -19.10 -5.67 0.31
CA LEU A 49 -19.79 -6.97 0.29
C LEU A 49 -21.31 -6.80 0.20
N ILE A 50 -21.90 -5.91 1.01
CA ILE A 50 -23.34 -5.64 0.98
C ILE A 50 -23.74 -5.10 -0.39
N TRP A 51 -22.99 -4.13 -0.93
CA TRP A 51 -23.30 -3.53 -2.23
C TRP A 51 -23.19 -4.56 -3.36
N ALA A 52 -22.10 -5.32 -3.41
CA ALA A 52 -21.86 -6.36 -4.42
C ALA A 52 -22.89 -7.50 -4.39
N ASN A 53 -23.52 -7.77 -3.24
CA ASN A 53 -24.56 -8.80 -3.08
C ASN A 53 -25.99 -8.21 -3.01
N SER A 54 -26.16 -6.93 -3.32
CA SER A 54 -27.46 -6.25 -3.30
C SER A 54 -28.11 -6.21 -4.68
N PRO A 55 -29.42 -5.86 -4.78
CA PRO A 55 -30.07 -5.60 -6.07
C PRO A 55 -29.41 -4.49 -6.91
N TRP A 56 -28.50 -3.69 -6.33
CA TRP A 56 -27.75 -2.63 -7.01
C TRP A 56 -26.35 -3.07 -7.44
N GLN A 57 -26.05 -4.38 -7.51
CA GLN A 57 -24.73 -4.88 -7.92
C GLN A 57 -24.30 -4.32 -9.28
N HIS A 58 -25.22 -4.12 -10.22
CA HIS A 58 -24.89 -3.60 -11.54
C HIS A 58 -24.28 -2.21 -11.46
N HIS A 59 -24.74 -1.35 -10.54
CA HIS A 59 -24.12 -0.03 -10.33
C HIS A 59 -22.73 -0.12 -9.72
N TYR A 60 -22.43 -1.20 -8.98
CA TYR A 60 -21.08 -1.46 -8.46
C TYR A 60 -20.14 -1.91 -9.59
N GLU A 61 -20.61 -2.82 -10.45
CA GLU A 61 -19.88 -3.28 -11.65
C GLU A 61 -19.65 -2.10 -12.62
N ASP A 62 -20.71 -1.35 -12.95
CA ASP A 62 -20.67 -0.16 -13.82
C ASP A 62 -19.73 0.94 -13.30
N LEU A 63 -19.44 0.97 -11.99
CA LEU A 63 -18.48 1.90 -11.41
C LEU A 63 -17.03 1.41 -11.61
N LEU A 64 -16.79 0.10 -11.51
CA LEU A 64 -15.46 -0.49 -11.49
C LEU A 64 -14.93 -0.88 -12.88
N GLU A 65 -15.83 -1.22 -13.80
CA GLU A 65 -15.51 -1.66 -15.16
C GLU A 65 -15.15 -0.57 -16.18
N PRO A 66 -15.54 0.72 -16.05
CA PRO A 66 -15.22 1.74 -17.04
C PRO A 66 -13.74 1.74 -17.38
N ARG A 67 -13.44 1.58 -18.67
CA ARG A 67 -12.07 1.60 -19.18
C ARG A 67 -11.56 3.03 -19.22
N VAL A 68 -10.56 3.28 -18.41
CA VAL A 68 -9.83 4.53 -18.34
C VAL A 68 -8.45 4.26 -18.93
N GLY A 69 -8.06 5.09 -19.90
CA GLY A 69 -6.75 4.98 -20.53
C GLY A 69 -6.04 6.32 -20.51
N VAL A 70 -4.71 6.25 -20.44
CA VAL A 70 -3.83 7.37 -20.73
C VAL A 70 -3.12 7.04 -22.03
N ASP A 71 -3.40 7.84 -23.05
CA ASP A 71 -2.75 7.73 -24.37
C ASP A 71 -1.83 8.94 -24.57
N LEU A 72 -0.53 8.67 -24.52
CA LEU A 72 0.52 9.59 -24.90
C LEU A 72 1.08 9.09 -26.24
N ALA A 73 1.51 10.02 -27.11
CA ALA A 73 1.99 9.69 -28.46
C ALA A 73 3.11 8.61 -28.55
N PHE A 74 3.77 8.29 -27.43
CA PHE A 74 4.84 7.30 -27.32
C PHE A 74 4.53 6.15 -26.34
N TRP A 75 3.42 6.22 -25.60
CA TRP A 75 3.07 5.23 -24.58
C TRP A 75 1.58 5.30 -24.25
N ALA A 76 0.91 4.16 -24.22
CA ALA A 76 -0.49 4.07 -23.85
C ALA A 76 -0.72 2.94 -22.86
N VAL A 77 -1.53 3.20 -21.85
CA VAL A 77 -2.04 2.18 -20.92
C VAL A 77 -3.54 2.33 -20.81
N GLU A 78 -4.24 1.21 -20.86
CA GLU A 78 -5.69 1.16 -20.73
C GLU A 78 -6.06 0.07 -19.72
N GLY A 79 -6.95 0.40 -18.80
CA GLY A 79 -7.41 -0.53 -17.78
C GLY A 79 -8.75 -0.10 -17.23
N SER A 80 -9.45 -1.02 -16.57
CA SER A 80 -10.66 -0.67 -15.82
C SER A 80 -10.33 0.29 -14.68
N LEU A 81 -11.32 1.02 -14.16
CA LEU A 81 -11.12 1.84 -12.97
C LEU A 81 -10.58 0.99 -11.81
N HIS A 82 -11.05 -0.25 -11.67
CA HIS A 82 -10.54 -1.21 -10.70
C HIS A 82 -9.05 -1.50 -10.87
N PHE A 83 -8.57 -1.71 -12.10
CA PHE A 83 -7.15 -1.91 -12.38
C PHE A 83 -6.31 -0.71 -11.89
N TRP A 84 -6.71 0.52 -12.22
CA TRP A 84 -5.98 1.71 -11.81
C TRP A 84 -5.94 1.90 -10.28
N VAL A 85 -7.08 1.68 -9.61
CA VAL A 85 -7.17 1.79 -8.15
C VAL A 85 -6.25 0.77 -7.49
N ASN A 86 -6.24 -0.48 -7.96
CA ASN A 86 -5.38 -1.52 -7.42
C ASN A 86 -3.90 -1.22 -7.69
N GLU A 87 -3.53 -0.91 -8.93
CA GLU A 87 -2.14 -0.66 -9.29
C GLU A 87 -1.53 0.49 -8.50
N LEU A 88 -2.20 1.65 -8.51
CA LEU A 88 -1.70 2.84 -7.81
C LEU A 88 -1.79 2.67 -6.29
N GLY A 89 -2.89 2.11 -5.80
CA GLY A 89 -3.09 1.86 -4.37
C GLY A 89 -2.02 0.92 -3.80
N MET A 90 -1.72 -0.17 -4.52
CA MET A 90 -0.74 -1.15 -4.10
C MET A 90 0.71 -0.63 -4.21
N VAL A 91 1.02 0.20 -5.20
CA VAL A 91 2.32 0.89 -5.27
C VAL A 91 2.53 1.80 -4.07
N ILE A 92 1.50 2.57 -3.69
CA ILE A 92 1.55 3.44 -2.50
C ILE A 92 1.65 2.59 -1.22
N PHE A 93 0.86 1.52 -1.11
CA PHE A 93 0.90 0.61 0.04
C PHE A 93 2.29 0.02 0.22
N PHE A 94 2.88 -0.58 -0.82
CA PHE A 94 4.20 -1.17 -0.72
C PHE A 94 5.33 -0.15 -0.58
N PHE A 95 5.12 1.09 -1.01
CA PHE A 95 6.01 2.20 -0.65
C PHE A 95 6.03 2.46 0.85
N LEU A 96 4.86 2.50 1.49
CA LEU A 96 4.76 2.65 2.95
C LEU A 96 5.37 1.45 3.69
N ILE A 97 5.10 0.23 3.22
CA ILE A 97 5.75 -0.97 3.77
C ILE A 97 7.27 -0.88 3.60
N GLY A 98 7.79 -0.48 2.44
CA GLY A 98 9.23 -0.31 2.21
C GLY A 98 9.88 0.70 3.17
N LEU A 99 9.17 1.77 3.53
CA LEU A 99 9.62 2.71 4.57
C LEU A 99 9.66 2.07 5.96
N GLU A 100 8.63 1.30 6.32
CA GLU A 100 8.55 0.64 7.62
C GLU A 100 9.61 -0.46 7.75
N VAL A 101 9.84 -1.26 6.70
CA VAL A 101 10.94 -2.23 6.61
C VAL A 101 12.28 -1.55 6.87
N LYS A 102 12.54 -0.41 6.20
CA LYS A 102 13.78 0.33 6.38
C LYS A 102 13.94 0.83 7.81
N ARG A 103 12.88 1.40 8.38
CA ARG A 103 12.87 1.88 9.77
C ARG A 103 13.19 0.74 10.74
N GLU A 104 12.53 -0.40 10.57
CA GLU A 104 12.64 -1.51 11.51
C GLU A 104 14.01 -2.20 11.46
N ILE A 105 14.63 -2.28 10.28
CA ILE A 105 16.01 -2.75 10.13
C ILE A 105 17.01 -1.76 10.75
N THR A 106 16.73 -0.45 10.72
CA THR A 106 17.67 0.58 11.17
C THR A 106 17.63 0.82 12.68
N ILE A 107 16.43 0.89 13.26
CA ILE A 107 16.23 1.26 14.68
C ILE A 107 15.25 0.37 15.44
N GLY A 108 14.66 -0.64 14.78
CA GLY A 108 13.63 -1.50 15.35
C GLY A 108 14.12 -2.88 15.74
N GLU A 109 13.19 -3.80 15.95
CA GLU A 109 13.46 -5.18 16.40
C GLU A 109 14.15 -6.03 15.33
N LEU A 110 14.03 -5.68 14.05
CA LEU A 110 14.79 -6.30 12.95
C LEU A 110 16.28 -5.93 12.97
N SER A 111 16.73 -5.01 13.82
CA SER A 111 18.15 -4.67 13.95
C SER A 111 18.95 -5.69 14.76
N ASP A 112 18.31 -6.48 15.63
CA ASP A 112 18.96 -7.54 16.42
C ASP A 112 18.62 -8.94 15.86
N PRO A 113 19.59 -9.64 15.24
CA PRO A 113 19.38 -10.98 14.68
C PRO A 113 18.88 -12.03 15.68
N ARG A 114 19.18 -11.86 16.98
CA ARG A 114 18.73 -12.80 18.03
C ARG A 114 17.24 -12.65 18.33
N VAL A 115 16.72 -11.42 18.23
CA VAL A 115 15.32 -11.09 18.46
C VAL A 115 14.50 -11.36 17.18
N MET A 116 15.07 -11.09 16.01
CA MET A 116 14.46 -11.31 14.69
C MET A 116 14.10 -12.78 14.40
N ALA A 117 14.86 -13.74 14.94
CA ALA A 117 14.73 -15.15 14.55
C ALA A 117 13.31 -15.72 14.74
N ALA A 118 12.67 -15.42 15.87
CA ALA A 118 11.33 -15.94 16.16
C ALA A 118 10.25 -15.37 15.22
N PRO A 119 10.13 -14.03 15.02
CA PRO A 119 9.25 -13.45 14.01
C PRO A 119 9.47 -13.99 12.60
N VAL A 120 10.72 -14.11 12.16
CA VAL A 120 11.04 -14.57 10.80
C VAL A 120 10.66 -16.03 10.60
N ILE A 121 11.00 -16.92 11.53
CA ILE A 121 10.60 -18.33 11.46
C ILE A 121 9.07 -18.44 11.48
N GLY A 122 8.41 -17.64 12.33
CA GLY A 122 6.96 -17.54 12.38
C GLY A 122 6.37 -17.15 11.04
N ALA A 123 6.85 -16.07 10.43
CA ALA A 123 6.36 -15.55 9.15
C ALA A 123 6.57 -16.57 8.02
N VAL A 124 7.79 -17.10 7.89
CA VAL A 124 8.10 -18.12 6.87
C VAL A 124 7.23 -19.37 7.06
N GLY A 125 7.03 -19.83 8.30
CA GLY A 125 6.09 -20.93 8.58
C GLY A 125 4.64 -20.58 8.25
N GLY A 126 4.22 -19.36 8.58
CA GLY A 126 2.91 -18.79 8.28
C GLY A 126 2.65 -18.64 6.79
N MET A 127 3.70 -18.50 5.98
CA MET A 127 3.62 -18.46 4.52
C MET A 127 3.58 -19.86 3.91
N LEU A 128 4.57 -20.71 4.27
CA LEU A 128 4.78 -22.01 3.65
C LEU A 128 3.70 -23.03 4.02
N LEU A 129 3.13 -22.96 5.22
CA LEU A 129 2.13 -23.93 5.66
C LEU A 129 0.78 -23.77 4.92
N PRO A 130 0.14 -22.57 4.88
CA PRO A 130 -1.07 -22.38 4.07
C PRO A 130 -0.84 -22.67 2.60
N LEU A 131 0.34 -22.31 2.08
CA LEU A 131 0.75 -22.61 0.73
C LEU A 131 0.77 -24.12 0.44
N GLY A 132 1.41 -24.90 1.30
CA GLY A 132 1.47 -26.35 1.18
C GLY A 132 0.08 -26.99 1.24
N ILE A 133 -0.77 -26.52 2.15
CA ILE A 133 -2.16 -26.99 2.26
C ILE A 133 -2.93 -26.68 0.97
N PHE A 134 -2.82 -25.46 0.44
CA PHE A 134 -3.50 -25.07 -0.80
C PHE A 134 -3.07 -25.95 -1.97
N LEU A 135 -1.76 -26.17 -2.14
CA LEU A 135 -1.23 -27.01 -3.20
C LEU A 135 -1.72 -28.45 -3.07
N LEU A 136 -1.76 -29.01 -1.85
CA LEU A 136 -2.28 -30.37 -1.59
C LEU A 136 -3.77 -30.50 -1.94
N VAL A 137 -4.59 -29.52 -1.58
CA VAL A 137 -6.03 -29.54 -1.86
C VAL A 137 -6.30 -29.36 -3.36
N THR A 138 -5.49 -28.57 -4.06
CA THR A 138 -5.68 -28.25 -5.49
C THR A 138 -4.97 -29.20 -6.45
N GLN A 139 -4.25 -30.23 -5.97
CA GLN A 139 -3.57 -31.21 -6.83
C GLN A 139 -4.53 -31.93 -7.78
N GLY A 140 -5.78 -32.17 -7.35
CA GLY A 140 -6.83 -32.77 -8.17
C GLY A 140 -7.66 -31.77 -8.98
N ALA A 141 -7.47 -30.46 -8.74
CA ALA A 141 -8.18 -29.40 -9.44
C ALA A 141 -7.48 -29.06 -10.78
N GLY A 142 -8.22 -28.40 -11.69
CA GLY A 142 -7.69 -27.94 -12.98
C GLY A 142 -6.56 -26.92 -12.85
N ALA A 143 -5.87 -26.61 -13.96
CA ALA A 143 -4.73 -25.71 -13.99
C ALA A 143 -5.06 -24.32 -13.42
N GLU A 144 -6.22 -23.76 -13.76
CA GLU A 144 -6.70 -22.46 -13.26
C GLU A 144 -6.74 -22.38 -11.73
N ALA A 145 -7.17 -23.46 -11.06
CA ALA A 145 -7.24 -23.49 -9.60
C ALA A 145 -5.85 -23.47 -8.95
N ARG A 146 -4.79 -23.87 -9.67
CA ARG A 146 -3.41 -23.90 -9.16
C ARG A 146 -2.65 -22.60 -9.43
N GLU A 147 -3.10 -21.79 -10.39
CA GLU A 147 -2.50 -20.48 -10.65
C GLU A 147 -2.61 -19.54 -9.46
N GLY A 148 -3.57 -19.75 -8.57
CA GLY A 148 -3.74 -18.97 -7.33
C GLY A 148 -2.88 -19.40 -6.15
N TRP A 149 -1.80 -20.17 -6.36
CA TRP A 149 -1.03 -20.76 -5.26
C TRP A 149 -0.47 -19.75 -4.26
N ALA A 150 -0.09 -18.54 -4.67
CA ALA A 150 0.43 -17.52 -3.75
C ALA A 150 -0.66 -16.78 -2.94
N ILE A 151 -1.94 -16.90 -3.30
CA ILE A 151 -3.06 -16.21 -2.61
C ILE A 151 -3.11 -16.49 -1.09
N PRO A 152 -3.05 -17.74 -0.60
CA PRO A 152 -3.15 -18.05 0.83
C PRO A 152 -1.94 -17.63 1.66
N MET A 153 -0.88 -17.13 1.03
CA MET A 153 0.34 -16.71 1.70
C MET A 153 0.21 -15.33 2.34
N ALA A 154 -0.53 -14.42 1.72
CA ALA A 154 -0.55 -13.02 2.11
C ALA A 154 -1.42 -12.74 3.36
N THR A 155 -0.89 -11.96 4.30
CA THR A 155 -1.62 -11.47 5.48
C THR A 155 -1.96 -9.99 5.35
N ASP A 156 -3.22 -9.60 5.59
CA ASP A 156 -3.59 -8.18 5.66
C ASP A 156 -3.13 -7.55 7.00
N VAL A 157 -2.09 -6.72 6.92
CA VAL A 157 -1.49 -5.99 8.04
C VAL A 157 -2.49 -5.13 8.79
N ALA A 158 -3.28 -4.34 8.04
CA ALA A 158 -4.16 -3.33 8.60
C ALA A 158 -5.30 -4.01 9.37
N PHE A 159 -5.79 -5.14 8.85
CA PHE A 159 -6.79 -5.95 9.53
C PHE A 159 -6.21 -6.66 10.76
N ALA A 160 -5.03 -7.29 10.64
CA ALA A 160 -4.40 -8.03 11.72
C ALA A 160 -4.05 -7.13 12.92
N LEU A 161 -3.38 -6.00 12.67
CA LEU A 161 -3.10 -5.00 13.71
C LEU A 161 -4.38 -4.36 14.23
N GLY A 162 -5.33 -4.10 13.35
CA GLY A 162 -6.64 -3.61 13.71
C GLY A 162 -7.35 -4.43 14.78
N ILE A 163 -7.45 -5.74 14.56
CA ILE A 163 -7.99 -6.67 15.55
C ILE A 163 -7.13 -6.71 16.81
N ALA A 164 -5.80 -6.76 16.68
CA ALA A 164 -4.91 -6.76 17.84
C ALA A 164 -5.10 -5.52 18.73
N THR A 165 -5.38 -4.36 18.13
CA THR A 165 -5.66 -3.13 18.87
C THR A 165 -7.04 -3.11 19.53
N LEU A 166 -8.06 -3.74 18.93
CA LEU A 166 -9.36 -3.93 19.60
C LEU A 166 -9.23 -4.75 20.89
N PHE A 167 -8.28 -5.68 20.92
CA PHE A 167 -7.91 -6.46 22.11
C PHE A 167 -6.71 -5.90 22.88
N ALA A 168 -6.30 -4.64 22.62
CA ALA A 168 -5.07 -4.03 23.13
C ALA A 168 -4.89 -4.16 24.65
N THR A 169 -5.96 -4.09 25.44
CA THR A 169 -5.88 -4.20 26.91
C THR A 169 -5.34 -5.54 27.40
N ARG A 170 -5.30 -6.57 26.55
CA ARG A 170 -4.81 -7.92 26.87
C ARG A 170 -3.49 -8.30 26.17
N VAL A 171 -3.06 -7.53 25.17
CA VAL A 171 -1.88 -7.88 24.36
C VAL A 171 -0.64 -7.15 24.91
N PRO A 172 0.38 -7.89 25.41
CA PRO A 172 1.64 -7.30 25.87
C PRO A 172 2.35 -6.51 24.78
N LEU A 173 3.08 -5.45 25.15
CA LEU A 173 3.80 -4.59 24.21
C LEU A 173 4.77 -5.37 23.30
N GLY A 174 5.52 -6.31 23.87
CA GLY A 174 6.46 -7.14 23.10
C GLY A 174 5.78 -8.05 22.09
N LEU A 175 4.54 -8.50 22.33
CA LEU A 175 3.80 -9.29 21.35
C LEU A 175 3.35 -8.42 20.16
N ARG A 176 3.03 -7.14 20.41
CA ARG A 176 2.65 -6.21 19.33
C ARG A 176 3.82 -5.90 18.42
N ALA A 177 4.99 -5.65 19.00
CA ALA A 177 6.21 -5.40 18.23
C ALA A 177 6.66 -6.66 17.47
N MET A 178 6.55 -7.84 18.08
CA MET A 178 6.76 -9.13 17.41
C MET A 178 5.77 -9.34 16.25
N LEU A 179 4.49 -9.00 16.43
CA LEU A 179 3.47 -9.10 15.38
C LEU A 179 3.73 -8.12 14.24
N LEU A 180 4.10 -6.88 14.54
CA LEU A 180 4.49 -5.89 13.54
C LEU A 180 5.65 -6.44 12.69
N THR A 181 6.66 -6.99 13.34
CA THR A 181 7.82 -7.59 12.68
C THR A 181 7.45 -8.80 11.82
N PHE A 182 6.64 -9.73 12.35
CA PHE A 182 6.12 -10.88 11.62
C PHE A 182 5.42 -10.46 10.34
N VAL A 183 4.55 -9.46 10.44
CA VAL A 183 3.73 -8.99 9.32
C VAL A 183 4.60 -8.28 8.26
N ILE A 184 5.58 -7.49 8.68
CA ILE A 184 6.53 -6.87 7.75
C ILE A 184 7.30 -7.93 6.95
N VAL A 185 7.76 -9.01 7.61
CA VAL A 185 8.48 -10.10 6.94
C VAL A 185 7.59 -10.82 5.92
N ASP A 186 6.33 -11.07 6.27
CA ASP A 186 5.32 -11.67 5.38
C ASP A 186 5.08 -10.82 4.12
N ASP A 187 4.94 -9.50 4.28
CA ASP A 187 4.75 -8.55 3.17
C ASP A 187 5.96 -8.51 2.22
N ILE A 188 7.18 -8.44 2.77
CA ILE A 188 8.41 -8.51 1.95
C ILE A 188 8.42 -9.82 1.16
N GLY A 189 8.13 -10.93 1.84
CA GLY A 189 8.05 -12.25 1.23
C GLY A 189 7.03 -12.30 0.09
N THR A 190 5.85 -11.71 0.31
CA THR A 190 4.78 -11.60 -0.68
C THR A 190 5.22 -10.81 -1.91
N VAL A 191 5.84 -9.63 -1.73
CA VAL A 191 6.37 -8.85 -2.87
C VAL A 191 7.39 -9.64 -3.67
N VAL A 192 8.30 -10.32 -2.99
CA VAL A 192 9.34 -11.12 -3.66
C VAL A 192 8.73 -12.28 -4.44
N VAL A 193 7.76 -12.99 -3.85
CA VAL A 193 7.07 -14.10 -4.54
C VAL A 193 6.29 -13.60 -5.75
N VAL A 194 5.50 -12.54 -5.61
CA VAL A 194 4.74 -11.95 -6.72
C VAL A 194 5.68 -11.46 -7.82
N ALA A 195 6.76 -10.77 -7.46
CA ALA A 195 7.75 -10.27 -8.43
C ALA A 195 8.48 -11.39 -9.18
N LEU A 196 8.72 -12.55 -8.57
CA LEU A 196 9.47 -13.64 -9.21
C LEU A 196 8.58 -14.60 -9.99
N PHE A 197 7.36 -14.85 -9.52
CA PHE A 197 6.50 -15.92 -10.06
C PHE A 197 5.24 -15.43 -10.77
N TYR A 198 4.82 -14.19 -10.55
CA TYR A 198 3.67 -13.56 -11.21
C TYR A 198 4.10 -12.43 -12.15
N SER A 199 5.39 -12.38 -12.50
CA SER A 199 5.88 -11.55 -13.60
C SER A 199 5.55 -12.20 -14.94
N GLY A 200 5.10 -11.40 -15.89
CA GLY A 200 4.86 -11.81 -17.27
C GLY A 200 6.15 -11.91 -18.07
N ASP A 201 6.04 -11.77 -19.39
CA ASP A 201 7.20 -11.69 -20.28
C ASP A 201 8.05 -10.45 -19.95
N VAL A 202 9.18 -10.68 -19.29
CA VAL A 202 10.01 -9.59 -18.77
C VAL A 202 10.69 -8.85 -19.92
N GLN A 203 10.26 -7.60 -20.16
CA GLN A 203 10.92 -6.72 -21.11
C GLN A 203 12.12 -6.04 -20.45
N VAL A 204 13.32 -6.54 -20.76
CA VAL A 204 14.57 -6.09 -20.16
C VAL A 204 14.82 -4.59 -20.37
N ASP A 205 14.45 -4.05 -21.53
CA ASP A 205 14.65 -2.63 -21.86
C ASP A 205 13.86 -1.71 -20.90
N GLN A 206 12.61 -2.08 -20.61
CA GLN A 206 11.75 -1.33 -19.70
C GLN A 206 12.18 -1.49 -18.23
N LEU A 207 12.69 -2.66 -17.87
CA LEU A 207 13.27 -2.90 -16.55
C LEU A 207 14.53 -2.05 -16.34
N LEU A 208 15.41 -1.97 -17.35
CA LEU A 208 16.60 -1.11 -17.31
C LEU A 208 16.23 0.37 -17.23
N LEU A 209 15.19 0.81 -17.95
CA LEU A 209 14.65 2.16 -17.83
C LEU A 209 14.17 2.44 -16.40
N THR A 210 13.42 1.51 -15.80
CA THR A 210 12.95 1.62 -14.41
C THR A 210 14.12 1.76 -13.44
N VAL A 211 15.13 0.90 -13.54
CA VAL A 211 16.35 0.98 -12.71
C VAL A 211 17.08 2.31 -12.91
N GLY A 212 17.18 2.79 -14.15
CA GLY A 212 17.77 4.08 -14.50
C GLY A 212 17.02 5.26 -13.86
N LEU A 213 15.69 5.23 -13.84
CA LEU A 213 14.85 6.25 -13.23
C LEU A 213 14.96 6.24 -11.70
N VAL A 214 14.99 5.06 -11.07
CA VAL A 214 15.25 4.93 -9.63
C VAL A 214 16.64 5.47 -9.28
N ALA A 215 17.66 5.15 -10.09
CA ALA A 215 19.01 5.70 -9.90
C ALA A 215 19.03 7.22 -10.08
N LEU A 216 18.29 7.76 -11.05
CA LEU A 216 18.13 9.20 -11.25
C LEU A 216 17.50 9.87 -10.02
N MET A 217 16.46 9.27 -9.42
CA MET A 217 15.89 9.76 -8.17
C MET A 217 16.94 9.81 -7.06
N LEU A 218 17.74 8.76 -6.89
CA LEU A 218 18.81 8.73 -5.90
C LEU A 218 19.85 9.82 -6.14
N VAL A 219 20.28 10.02 -7.39
CA VAL A 219 21.22 11.08 -7.75
C VAL A 219 20.63 12.46 -7.50
N ALA A 220 19.38 12.71 -7.91
CA ALA A 220 18.69 13.97 -7.66
C ALA A 220 18.58 14.27 -6.17
N TYR A 221 18.26 13.26 -5.35
CA TYR A 221 18.26 13.38 -3.89
C TYR A 221 19.65 13.75 -3.36
N ARG A 222 20.72 13.08 -3.82
CA ARG A 222 22.10 13.36 -3.39
C ARG A 222 22.58 14.75 -3.80
N LEU A 223 22.09 15.27 -4.93
CA LEU A 223 22.33 16.63 -5.39
C LEU A 223 21.52 17.70 -4.63
N GLY A 224 20.67 17.29 -3.68
CA GLY A 224 19.92 18.20 -2.81
C GLY A 224 18.55 18.62 -3.35
N VAL A 225 18.03 17.96 -4.39
CA VAL A 225 16.65 18.20 -4.86
C VAL A 225 15.67 17.73 -3.78
N ARG A 226 14.80 18.64 -3.33
CA ARG A 226 13.79 18.39 -2.27
C ARG A 226 12.34 18.50 -2.78
N SER A 227 12.14 18.77 -4.07
CA SER A 227 10.81 18.98 -4.64
C SER A 227 10.04 17.67 -4.78
N MET A 228 8.92 17.54 -4.06
CA MET A 228 8.02 16.38 -4.15
C MET A 228 7.52 16.17 -5.60
N PHE A 229 7.26 17.24 -6.35
CA PHE A 229 6.77 17.14 -7.72
C PHE A 229 7.78 16.49 -8.67
N VAL A 230 9.09 16.71 -8.43
CA VAL A 230 10.15 16.08 -9.26
C VAL A 230 10.16 14.57 -9.02
N PHE A 231 10.14 14.14 -7.76
CA PHE A 231 10.11 12.72 -7.42
C PHE A 231 8.81 12.04 -7.84
N ALA A 232 7.66 12.71 -7.69
CA ALA A 232 6.38 12.22 -8.16
C ALA A 232 6.37 12.04 -9.69
N GLY A 233 6.91 13.04 -10.43
CA GLY A 233 7.03 12.95 -11.88
C GLY A 233 7.91 11.78 -12.32
N ILE A 234 9.10 11.62 -11.73
CA ILE A 234 9.97 10.48 -12.04
C ILE A 234 9.31 9.15 -11.63
N GLY A 235 8.62 9.12 -10.49
CA GLY A 235 7.90 7.94 -10.00
C GLY A 235 6.78 7.48 -10.93
N VAL A 236 6.01 8.40 -11.51
CA VAL A 236 4.98 8.07 -12.51
C VAL A 236 5.60 7.46 -13.77
N VAL A 237 6.72 8.01 -14.26
CA VAL A 237 7.42 7.45 -15.42
C VAL A 237 8.02 6.09 -15.10
N ALA A 238 8.58 5.91 -13.90
CA ALA A 238 9.10 4.61 -13.45
C ALA A 238 7.98 3.58 -13.28
N TRP A 239 6.79 3.99 -12.84
CA TRP A 239 5.62 3.12 -12.75
C TRP A 239 5.16 2.66 -14.12
N ALA A 240 5.09 3.56 -15.10
CA ALA A 240 4.78 3.20 -16.48
C ALA A 240 5.81 2.22 -17.06
N ALA A 241 7.11 2.46 -16.84
CA ALA A 241 8.17 1.58 -17.31
C ALA A 241 8.12 0.19 -16.65
N ILE A 242 7.89 0.08 -15.33
CA ILE A 242 7.83 -1.23 -14.68
C ILE A 242 6.55 -2.00 -15.05
N HIS A 243 5.44 -1.29 -15.27
CA HIS A 243 4.20 -1.89 -15.78
C HIS A 243 4.43 -2.58 -17.14
N ASP A 244 5.10 -1.88 -18.06
CA ASP A 244 5.45 -2.43 -19.37
C ASP A 244 6.56 -3.49 -19.31
N SER A 245 7.36 -3.51 -18.23
CA SER A 245 8.43 -4.49 -18.06
C SER A 245 7.93 -5.88 -17.71
N GLY A 246 6.63 -6.06 -17.47
CA GLY A 246 6.03 -7.33 -17.05
C GLY A 246 6.31 -7.69 -15.59
N VAL A 247 7.03 -6.84 -14.85
CA VAL A 247 7.25 -7.02 -13.40
C VAL A 247 6.12 -6.31 -12.67
N HIS A 248 5.62 -6.91 -11.59
CA HIS A 248 4.51 -6.34 -10.86
C HIS A 248 4.85 -4.93 -10.32
N PRO A 249 4.06 -3.87 -10.58
CA PRO A 249 4.45 -2.50 -10.23
C PRO A 249 4.59 -2.23 -8.73
N THR A 250 4.00 -3.06 -7.89
CA THR A 250 4.20 -3.06 -6.43
C THR A 250 5.67 -3.16 -6.00
N THR A 251 6.49 -3.85 -6.79
CA THR A 251 7.94 -3.94 -6.55
C THR A 251 8.60 -2.56 -6.58
N LEU A 252 8.15 -1.66 -7.48
CA LEU A 252 8.65 -0.28 -7.53
C LEU A 252 8.34 0.46 -6.23
N GLY A 253 7.12 0.32 -5.71
CA GLY A 253 6.72 0.87 -4.42
C GLY A 253 7.68 0.43 -3.30
N ALA A 254 7.84 -0.87 -3.13
CA ALA A 254 8.73 -1.46 -2.12
C ALA A 254 10.18 -0.96 -2.23
N VAL A 255 10.73 -0.96 -3.45
CA VAL A 255 12.10 -0.50 -3.73
C VAL A 255 12.26 0.99 -3.40
N LEU A 256 11.33 1.84 -3.86
CA LEU A 256 11.36 3.27 -3.57
C LEU A 256 11.24 3.55 -2.08
N GLY A 257 10.35 2.85 -1.37
CA GLY A 257 10.20 2.98 0.08
C GLY A 257 11.50 2.64 0.81
N PHE A 258 12.09 1.49 0.47
CA PHE A 258 13.35 1.05 1.07
C PHE A 258 14.53 2.00 0.79
N LEU A 259 14.59 2.55 -0.42
CA LEU A 259 15.65 3.47 -0.83
C LEU A 259 15.46 4.90 -0.29
N THR A 260 14.23 5.30 0.02
CA THR A 260 13.90 6.64 0.50
C THR A 260 14.69 6.97 1.78
N PRO A 261 15.51 8.02 1.78
CA PRO A 261 16.37 8.33 2.92
C PRO A 261 15.58 8.70 4.16
N TRP A 262 15.92 8.06 5.28
CA TRP A 262 15.32 8.28 6.59
C TRP A 262 16.25 9.23 7.36
N ARG A 263 15.98 10.54 7.27
CA ARG A 263 16.67 11.62 8.02
C ARG A 263 15.70 12.74 8.31
#